data_AF-A0A0K8NXS4-F1
#
_entry.id   AF-A0A0K8NXS4-F1
#
_cell.length_a   1.000
_cell.length_b   1.000
_cell.length_c   1.000
_cell.angle_alpha   90.00
_cell.angle_beta   90.00
_cell.angle_gamma   90.00
#
_symmetry.space_group_name_H-M   'P 1'
#
loop_
_entity.id
_entity.type
_entity.pdbx_description
1 polymer ?
#
loop_
_entity_poly.entity_id
_entity_poly.type
_entity_poly.pdbx_seq_one_letter_code
_entity_poly.pdbx_strand_id
1 'polypeptide(L)'
;MTPNLASRIMRTTLDIDDPILRDLKQLQAREGKSLGRLVSDLLAQSLAAQARPVAASAPFRWTSRPMQARVDLADKHAVQDALDGAAP
;
A
#
# COMPACT_ATOMS: atom_id res chain seq x y z
N MET A 1 3.49 -19.56 -1.67
CA MET A 1 2.32 -19.71 -0.78
C MET A 1 1.66 -18.36 -0.65
N THR A 2 0.72 -18.04 -1.53
CA THR A 2 -0.02 -16.77 -1.50
C THR A 2 -1.02 -16.83 -0.34
N PRO A 3 -1.03 -15.87 0.60
CA PRO A 3 -2.02 -15.89 1.66
C PRO A 3 -3.41 -15.70 1.02
N ASN A 4 -4.29 -16.66 1.28
CA ASN A 4 -5.70 -16.61 0.94
C ASN A 4 -6.31 -15.42 1.71
N LEU A 5 -6.61 -14.33 0.99
CA LEU A 5 -7.21 -13.12 1.54
C LEU A 5 -8.72 -13.32 1.79
N ALA A 6 -9.08 -14.38 2.53
CA ALA A 6 -10.40 -14.52 3.09
C ALA A 6 -10.62 -13.34 4.05
N SER A 7 -11.23 -12.28 3.54
CA SER A 7 -11.64 -11.11 4.31
C SER A 7 -12.48 -11.61 5.48
N ARG A 8 -11.95 -11.53 6.70
CA ARG A 8 -12.76 -11.64 7.91
C ARG A 8 -13.57 -10.36 8.03
N ILE A 9 -14.73 -10.33 7.37
CA ILE A 9 -15.70 -9.24 7.51
C ILE A 9 -16.39 -9.45 8.86
N MET A 10 -16.20 -8.52 9.79
CA MET A 10 -16.99 -8.44 11.02
C MET A 10 -18.20 -7.52 10.80
N ARG A 11 -19.35 -7.90 11.34
CA ARG A 11 -20.55 -7.06 11.38
C ARG A 11 -20.62 -6.39 12.75
N THR A 12 -20.65 -5.07 12.75
CA THR A 12 -20.71 -4.26 13.97
C THR A 12 -21.87 -3.28 13.84
N THR A 13 -22.63 -3.11 14.90
CA THR A 13 -23.64 -2.04 15.01
C THR A 13 -22.96 -0.82 15.60
N LEU A 14 -23.07 0.32 14.93
CA LEU A 14 -22.43 1.59 15.28
C LEU A 14 -23.52 2.65 15.26
N ASP A 15 -23.55 3.53 16.26
CA ASP A 15 -24.38 4.73 16.19
C ASP A 15 -23.74 5.74 15.23
N ILE A 16 -24.53 6.26 14.29
CA ILE A 16 -24.10 7.25 13.28
C ILE A 16 -25.16 8.35 13.26
N ASP A 17 -24.72 9.60 13.39
CA ASP A 17 -25.63 10.75 13.33
C ASP A 17 -26.39 10.78 12.00
N ASP A 18 -27.69 11.11 12.06
CA ASP A 18 -28.58 11.23 10.91
C ASP A 18 -28.01 12.03 9.71
N PRO A 19 -27.42 13.23 9.88
CA PRO A 19 -26.83 13.95 8.76
C PRO A 19 -25.71 13.16 8.08
N ILE A 20 -24.85 12.50 8.86
CA ILE A 20 -23.74 11.69 8.33
C ILE A 20 -24.29 10.49 7.57
N LEU A 21 -25.30 9.81 8.12
CA LEU A 21 -25.92 8.67 7.46
C LEU A 21 -26.57 9.06 6.12
N ARG A 22 -27.17 10.25 6.03
CA ARG A 22 -27.74 10.77 4.78
C ARG A 22 -26.66 11.00 3.73
N ASP A 23 -25.53 11.61 4.11
CA ASP A 23 -24.42 11.86 3.20
C ASP A 23 -23.77 10.55 2.71
N LEU A 24 -23.60 9.58 3.61
CA LEU A 24 -23.09 8.25 3.25
C LEU A 24 -24.01 7.54 2.24
N LYS A 25 -25.34 7.65 2.39
CA LYS A 25 -26.31 7.09 1.42
C LYS A 25 -26.26 7.80 0.06
N GLN A 26 -26.07 9.11 0.05
CA GLN A 26 -25.89 9.84 -1.22
C GLN A 26 -24.61 9.40 -1.92
N LEU A 27 -23.51 9.25 -1.17
CA LEU A 27 -22.24 8.77 -1.72
C LEU A 27 -22.35 7.32 -2.20
N GLN A 28 -23.07 6.47 -1.47
CA GLN A 28 -23.38 5.10 -1.87
C GLN A 28 -24.07 5.06 -3.24
N ALA A 29 -25.08 5.91 -3.46
CA ALA A 29 -25.80 5.98 -4.73
C ALA A 29 -24.90 6.45 -5.89
N ARG A 30 -23.91 7.30 -5.62
CA ARG A 30 -22.95 7.80 -6.61
C ARG A 30 -21.88 6.77 -6.99
N GLU A 31 -21.36 6.04 -6.01
CA GLU A 31 -20.24 5.10 -6.22
C GLU A 31 -20.67 3.65 -6.51
N GLY A 32 -21.91 3.28 -6.22
CA GLY A 32 -22.41 1.90 -6.41
C GLY A 32 -21.81 0.87 -5.46
N LYS A 33 -21.07 1.28 -4.42
CA LYS A 33 -20.50 0.40 -3.40
C LYS A 33 -21.54 0.05 -2.33
N SER A 34 -21.29 -1.02 -1.56
CA SER A 34 -22.10 -1.28 -0.36
C SER A 34 -21.78 -0.27 0.74
N LEU A 35 -22.78 0.09 1.55
CA LEU A 35 -22.62 1.06 2.63
C LEU A 35 -21.49 0.67 3.60
N GLY A 36 -21.44 -0.62 4.00
CA GLY A 36 -20.40 -1.14 4.89
C GLY A 36 -18.99 -1.04 4.29
N ARG A 37 -18.83 -1.26 2.97
CA ARG A 37 -17.53 -1.11 2.30
C ARG A 37 -17.08 0.35 2.28
N LEU A 38 -17.99 1.26 1.94
CA LEU A 38 -17.74 2.69 1.89
C LEU A 38 -17.35 3.22 3.28
N VAL A 39 -18.09 2.83 4.32
CA VAL A 39 -17.77 3.18 5.71
C VAL A 39 -16.38 2.64 6.10
N SER A 40 -16.07 1.38 5.74
CA SER A 40 -14.77 0.78 6.04
C SER A 40 -13.62 1.52 5.36
N ASP A 41 -13.78 1.90 4.09
CA ASP A 41 -12.77 2.63 3.32
C ASP A 41 -12.53 4.04 3.89
N LEU A 42 -13.60 4.76 4.27
CA LEU A 42 -13.50 6.09 4.89
C LEU A 42 -12.87 6.03 6.28
N LEU A 43 -13.25 5.06 7.10
CA LEU A 43 -12.65 4.84 8.42
C LEU A 43 -11.18 4.49 8.31
N ALA A 44 -10.80 3.61 7.37
CA ALA A 44 -9.39 3.27 7.14
C ALA A 44 -8.55 4.50 6.78
N GLN A 45 -9.06 5.38 5.91
CA GLN A 45 -8.39 6.63 5.55
C GLN A 45 -8.23 7.56 6.76
N SER A 46 -9.29 7.75 7.56
CA SER A 46 -9.23 8.58 8.76
C SER A 46 -8.27 8.03 9.81
N LEU A 47 -8.27 6.71 10.05
CA LEU A 47 -7.35 6.06 10.97
C LEU A 47 -5.90 6.13 10.48
N ALA A 48 -5.66 5.97 9.18
CA ALA A 48 -4.33 6.12 8.59
C ALA A 48 -3.81 7.56 8.70
N ALA A 49 -4.67 8.56 8.54
CA ALA A 49 -4.30 9.97 8.72
C ALA A 49 -3.99 10.31 10.19
N GLN A 50 -4.67 9.65 11.13
CA GLN A 50 -4.43 9.83 12.57
C GLN A 50 -3.23 9.02 13.09
N ALA A 51 -2.95 7.87 12.48
CA ALA A 51 -1.76 7.09 12.78
C ALA A 51 -0.54 7.97 12.46
N ARG A 52 0.05 8.51 13.55
CA ARG A 52 1.21 9.41 13.67
C ARG A 52 1.85 9.75 12.32
N PRO A 53 2.03 11.05 11.97
CA PRO A 53 2.74 11.41 10.74
C PRO A 53 4.02 10.59 10.70
N VAL A 54 4.10 9.69 9.71
CA VAL A 54 5.29 8.88 9.45
C VAL A 54 6.43 9.87 9.56
N ALA A 55 7.24 9.76 10.62
CA ALA A 55 8.25 10.76 10.96
C ALA A 55 8.92 11.14 9.66
N ALA A 56 8.72 12.40 9.22
CA ALA A 56 8.83 12.80 7.82
C ALA A 56 9.96 11.98 7.18
N SER A 57 9.59 10.98 6.36
CA SER A 57 10.55 9.98 5.91
C SER A 57 11.75 10.76 5.41
N ALA A 58 12.92 10.53 6.02
CA ALA A 58 14.09 11.36 5.77
C ALA A 58 14.21 11.52 4.24
N PRO A 59 14.39 12.75 3.73
CA PRO A 59 14.29 13.01 2.30
C PRO A 59 15.16 11.99 1.59
N PHE A 60 14.57 11.29 0.63
CA PHE A 60 15.26 10.22 -0.09
C PHE A 60 16.58 10.77 -0.64
N ARG A 61 17.71 10.27 -0.12
CA ARG A 61 19.04 10.67 -0.56
C ARG A 61 19.53 9.64 -1.55
N TRP A 62 19.67 10.06 -2.81
CA TRP A 62 20.40 9.29 -3.81
C TRP A 62 21.84 9.08 -3.35
N THR A 63 22.21 7.86 -3.02
CA THR A 63 23.60 7.47 -2.78
C THR A 63 24.24 7.05 -4.11
N SER A 64 25.13 7.88 -4.63
CA SER A 64 26.03 7.52 -5.73
C SER A 64 27.43 7.29 -5.19
N ARG A 65 28.05 6.19 -5.61
CA ARG A 65 29.45 5.86 -5.31
C ARG A 65 30.10 5.35 -6.59
N PRO A 66 31.39 5.65 -6.84
CA PRO A 66 32.11 5.00 -7.92
C PRO A 66 32.28 3.52 -7.58
N MET A 67 31.38 2.68 -8.10
CA MET A 67 31.37 1.24 -7.79
C MET A 67 32.37 0.43 -8.60
N GLN A 68 32.99 1.05 -9.61
CA GLN A 68 33.86 0.44 -10.62
C GLN A 68 33.16 -0.72 -11.35
N ALA A 69 33.03 -0.63 -12.68
CA ALA A 69 32.39 -1.69 -13.45
C ALA A 69 33.21 -2.98 -13.30
N ARG A 70 32.62 -4.01 -12.69
CA ARG A 70 33.24 -5.33 -12.55
C ARG A 70 33.04 -6.21 -13.77
N VAL A 71 31.99 -5.94 -14.53
CA VAL A 71 31.54 -6.70 -15.70
C VAL A 71 31.09 -5.71 -16.76
N ASP A 72 31.39 -6.00 -18.03
CA ASP A 72 30.80 -5.31 -19.16
C ASP A 72 29.30 -5.69 -19.26
N LEU A 73 28.43 -4.69 -19.16
CA LEU A 73 26.98 -4.88 -19.22
C LEU A 73 26.46 -5.16 -20.63
N ALA A 74 27.27 -4.91 -21.67
CA ALA A 74 26.92 -5.28 -23.04
C ALA A 74 27.05 -6.80 -23.28
N ASP A 75 27.81 -7.51 -22.44
CA ASP A 75 27.95 -8.96 -22.50
C ASP A 75 26.94 -9.64 -21.57
N LYS A 76 25.84 -10.11 -22.16
CA LYS A 76 24.77 -10.82 -21.45
C LYS A 76 25.27 -12.06 -20.70
N HIS A 77 26.26 -12.77 -21.23
CA HIS A 77 26.79 -13.97 -20.59
C HIS A 77 27.64 -13.61 -19.37
N ALA A 78 28.51 -12.60 -19.49
CA ALA A 78 29.31 -12.12 -18.37
C ALA A 78 28.43 -11.59 -17.21
N VAL A 79 27.32 -10.93 -17.53
CA VAL A 79 26.33 -10.51 -16.52
C VAL A 79 25.66 -11.70 -15.84
N GLN A 80 25.24 -12.70 -16.62
CA GLN A 80 24.57 -13.88 -16.09
C GLN A 80 25.50 -14.67 -15.16
N ASP A 81 26.74 -14.90 -15.58
CA ASP A 81 27.75 -15.62 -14.79
C ASP A 81 28.06 -14.89 -13.47
N ALA A 82 28.10 -13.55 -13.49
CA ALA A 82 28.33 -12.77 -12.28
C ALA A 82 27.14 -12.79 -11.29
N LEU A 83 25.91 -12.95 -11.79
CA LEU A 83 24.72 -13.13 -10.96
C LEU A 83 24.65 -14.54 -10.37
N ASP A 84 24.99 -15.55 -11.17
CA ASP A 84 24.93 -16.96 -10.76
C ASP A 84 26.11 -17.36 -9.86
N GLY A 85 27.28 -16.73 -10.03
CA GLY A 85 28.47 -16.93 -9.20
C GLY A 85 28.42 -16.21 -7.84
N ALA A 86 27.41 -15.37 -7.59
CA ALA A 86 27.21 -14.67 -6.33
C ALA A 86 26.22 -15.43 -5.42
N ALA A 87 26.63 -16.61 -4.95
CA ALA A 87 26.09 -17.25 -3.74
C ALA A 87 27.07 -17.00 -2.56
N PRO A 88 26.58 -16.90 -1.31
CA PRO A 88 27.21 -16.13 -0.21
C PRO A 88 28.65 -16.48 0.15
#